data_AF-A0A087ACQ0-F1
#
_entry.id   AF-A0A087ACQ0-F1
#
_cell.length_a   1.000
_cell.length_b   1.000
_cell.length_c   1.000
_cell.angle_alpha   90.00
_cell.angle_beta   90.00
_cell.angle_gamma   90.00
#
_symmetry.space_group_name_H-M   'P 1'
#
loop_
_entity.id
_entity.type
_entity.pdbx_description
1 polymer ?
#
loop_
_entity_poly.entity_id
_entity_poly.type
_entity_poly.pdbx_seq_one_letter_code
_entity_poly.pdbx_strand_id
1 'polypeptide(L)'
;MSNTQDERSHRFSQLIGLELKASFARHETSQAEVAEKLGHSKSGYSRWLNAKPSMPMEAMINTCELIGVDPRNIFDAAYRRLIEEMGPANAGERIVSLDDIAADEQSAIEETLRAYRDNPVDLAASHSSHKHEPDPEPGA
;
A
#
# COMPACT_ATOMS: atom_id res chain seq x y z
N MET A 1 -9.41 -14.92 6.32
CA MET A 1 -8.39 -13.86 6.15
C MET A 1 -8.90 -12.45 6.46
N SER A 2 -10.22 -12.18 6.54
CA SER A 2 -10.74 -10.83 6.88
C SER A 2 -10.50 -10.41 8.34
N ASN A 3 -10.75 -11.28 9.33
CA ASN A 3 -10.76 -10.85 10.74
C ASN A 3 -9.39 -10.31 11.27
N THR A 4 -8.28 -10.97 10.94
CA THR A 4 -6.94 -10.57 11.44
C THR A 4 -6.41 -9.29 10.77
N GLN A 5 -6.73 -9.06 9.50
CA GLN A 5 -6.33 -7.83 8.80
C GLN A 5 -7.16 -6.64 9.28
N ASP A 6 -8.46 -6.84 9.50
CA ASP A 6 -9.35 -5.86 10.09
C ASP A 6 -8.89 -5.51 11.53
N GLU A 7 -8.48 -6.49 12.33
CA GLU A 7 -7.87 -6.30 13.64
C GLU A 7 -6.54 -5.51 13.58
N ARG A 8 -5.63 -5.87 12.65
CA ARG A 8 -4.32 -5.22 12.53
C ARG A 8 -4.45 -3.76 12.11
N SER A 9 -5.30 -3.46 11.13
CA SER A 9 -5.55 -2.08 10.66
C SER A 9 -6.24 -1.22 11.74
N HIS A 10 -7.19 -1.80 12.48
CA HIS A 10 -7.82 -1.13 13.60
C HIS A 10 -6.81 -0.85 14.71
N ARG A 11 -5.94 -1.82 15.03
CA ARG A 11 -4.89 -1.65 16.03
C ARG A 11 -3.91 -0.56 15.64
N PHE A 12 -3.49 -0.51 14.38
CA PHE A 12 -2.65 0.58 13.88
C PHE A 12 -3.30 1.95 14.07
N SER A 13 -4.59 2.07 13.76
CA SER A 13 -5.35 3.32 13.97
C SER A 13 -5.36 3.74 15.45
N GLN A 14 -5.46 2.79 16.39
CA GLN A 14 -5.35 3.07 17.82
C GLN A 14 -3.95 3.56 18.20
N LEU A 15 -2.90 2.93 17.67
CA LEU A 15 -1.51 3.28 17.93
C LEU A 15 -1.18 4.69 17.42
N ILE A 16 -1.69 5.09 16.25
CA ILE A 16 -1.59 6.47 15.75
C ILE A 16 -2.19 7.46 16.76
N GLY A 17 -3.39 7.16 17.27
CA GLY A 17 -4.04 7.98 18.29
C GLY A 17 -3.23 8.10 19.60
N LEU A 18 -2.53 7.03 20.01
CA LEU A 18 -1.63 7.05 21.17
C LEU A 18 -0.37 7.88 20.91
N GLU A 19 0.24 7.74 19.74
CA GLU A 19 1.44 8.53 19.38
C GLU A 19 1.13 10.02 19.28
N LEU A 20 -0.03 10.40 18.73
CA LEU A 20 -0.49 11.79 18.74
C LEU A 20 -0.66 12.33 20.16
N LYS A 21 -1.29 11.57 21.06
CA LYS A 21 -1.44 11.96 22.48
C LYS A 21 -0.08 12.14 23.15
N ALA A 22 0.88 11.26 22.87
CA ALA A 22 2.24 11.39 23.37
C ALA A 22 2.93 12.65 22.81
N SER A 23 2.72 12.98 21.54
CA SER A 23 3.20 14.23 20.94
C SER A 23 2.56 15.45 21.58
N PHE A 24 1.26 15.43 21.90
CA PHE A 24 0.62 16.55 22.60
C PHE A 24 1.32 16.84 23.94
N ALA A 25 1.59 15.78 24.72
CA ALA A 25 2.30 15.92 25.99
C ALA A 25 3.73 16.48 25.82
N ARG A 26 4.48 16.02 24.81
CA ARG A 26 5.84 16.51 24.51
C ARG A 26 5.88 17.97 24.05
N HIS A 27 4.83 18.42 23.39
CA HIS A 27 4.70 19.78 22.87
C HIS A 27 3.87 20.69 23.79
N GLU A 28 3.66 20.26 25.04
CA GLU A 28 2.97 21.03 26.08
C GLU A 28 1.58 21.54 25.64
N THR A 29 0.88 20.75 24.83
CA THR A 29 -0.48 21.07 24.38
C THR A 29 -1.45 19.98 24.78
N SER A 30 -2.73 20.33 24.86
CA SER A 30 -3.80 19.39 25.14
C SER A 30 -4.58 19.03 23.88
N GLN A 31 -5.15 17.83 23.88
CA GLN A 31 -6.12 17.40 22.87
C GLN A 31 -7.28 18.41 22.70
N ALA A 32 -7.73 19.02 23.80
CA ALA A 32 -8.84 19.96 23.79
C ALA A 32 -8.49 21.25 23.04
N GLU A 33 -7.28 21.77 23.25
CA GLU A 33 -6.78 22.96 22.55
C GLU A 33 -6.55 22.67 21.07
N VAL A 34 -5.98 21.51 20.74
CA VAL A 34 -5.78 21.10 19.34
C VAL A 34 -7.12 21.00 18.61
N ALA A 35 -8.11 20.35 19.23
CA ALA A 35 -9.46 20.24 18.66
C ALA A 35 -10.08 21.63 18.41
N GLU A 36 -9.96 22.53 19.39
CA GLU A 36 -10.47 23.90 19.30
C GLU A 36 -9.80 24.70 18.18
N LYS A 37 -8.46 24.68 18.12
CA LYS A 37 -7.68 25.37 17.08
C LYS A 37 -7.98 24.87 15.66
N LEU A 38 -8.30 23.59 15.51
CA LEU A 38 -8.69 22.99 14.24
C LEU A 38 -10.20 23.12 13.93
N GLY A 39 -10.99 23.74 14.81
CA GLY A 39 -12.43 23.91 14.59
C GLY A 39 -13.25 22.62 14.75
N HIS A 40 -12.76 21.66 15.54
CA HIS A 40 -13.42 20.40 15.81
C HIS A 40 -14.02 20.33 17.22
N SER A 41 -15.11 19.58 17.37
CA SER A 41 -15.65 19.29 18.71
C SER A 41 -14.68 18.44 19.54
N LYS A 42 -14.52 18.76 20.83
CA LYS A 42 -13.65 18.00 21.76
C LYS A 42 -14.01 16.51 21.79
N SER A 43 -15.30 16.19 21.76
CA SER A 43 -15.81 14.81 21.80
C SER A 43 -15.59 14.06 20.49
N GLY A 44 -15.78 14.71 19.34
CA GLY A 44 -15.50 14.12 18.03
C GLY A 44 -14.00 13.87 17.82
N TYR A 45 -13.17 14.85 18.18
CA TYR A 45 -11.72 14.72 18.09
C TYR A 45 -11.18 13.64 19.04
N SER A 46 -11.75 13.53 20.25
CA SER A 46 -11.46 12.41 21.15
C SER A 46 -11.79 11.05 20.56
N ARG A 47 -12.94 10.94 19.89
CA ARG A 47 -13.33 9.70 19.21
C ARG A 47 -12.32 9.28 18.14
N TRP A 48 -11.86 10.23 17.33
CA TRP A 48 -10.81 9.98 16.32
C TRP A 48 -9.51 9.47 16.93
N LEU A 49 -9.02 10.11 17.99
CA LEU A 49 -7.80 9.68 18.68
C LEU A 49 -7.92 8.34 19.42
N ASN A 50 -9.13 7.81 19.54
CA ASN A 50 -9.40 6.49 20.10
C ASN A 50 -9.82 5.48 19.02
N ALA A 51 -9.71 5.86 17.74
CA ALA A 51 -10.11 5.06 16.57
C ALA A 51 -11.60 4.63 16.58
N LYS A 52 -12.50 5.49 17.07
CA LYS A 52 -13.96 5.23 17.14
C LYS A 52 -14.81 6.37 16.53
N PRO A 53 -14.73 6.66 15.22
CA PRO A 53 -14.02 5.91 14.17
C PRO A 53 -12.55 6.33 14.01
N SER A 54 -11.82 5.70 13.09
CA SER A 54 -10.47 6.11 12.71
C SER A 54 -10.43 7.61 12.35
N MET A 55 -9.33 8.27 12.73
CA MET A 55 -9.11 9.67 12.38
C MET A 55 -9.03 9.84 10.86
N PRO A 56 -9.73 10.83 10.27
CA PRO A 56 -9.53 11.18 8.86
C PRO A 56 -8.09 11.62 8.60
N MET A 57 -7.54 11.25 7.44
CA MET A 57 -6.16 11.61 7.07
C MET A 57 -5.92 13.12 7.09
N GLU A 58 -6.88 13.92 6.64
CA GLU A 58 -6.82 15.38 6.69
C GLU A 58 -6.67 15.88 8.14
N ALA A 59 -7.49 15.37 9.06
CA ALA A 59 -7.38 15.73 10.48
C ALA A 59 -6.02 15.33 11.07
N MET A 60 -5.46 14.18 10.69
CA MET A 60 -4.14 13.72 11.10
C MET A 60 -3.02 14.67 10.61
N ILE A 61 -3.04 15.05 9.33
CA ILE A 61 -2.06 15.98 8.76
C ILE A 61 -2.15 17.35 9.41
N ASN A 62 -3.36 17.94 9.47
CA ASN A 62 -3.58 19.25 10.08
C ASN A 62 -3.15 19.27 11.56
N THR A 63 -3.35 18.16 12.27
CA THR A 63 -2.87 18.00 13.65
C THR A 63 -1.36 18.08 13.73
N CYS A 64 -0.67 17.31 12.89
CA CYS A 64 0.79 17.26 12.84
C CYS A 64 1.39 18.63 12.49
N GLU A 65 0.84 19.31 11.47
CA GLU A 65 1.25 20.65 11.07
C GLU A 65 1.03 21.67 12.20
N LEU A 66 -0.12 21.63 12.88
CA LEU A 66 -0.43 22.54 13.98
C LEU A 66 0.56 22.40 15.15
N ILE A 67 0.99 21.18 15.48
CA ILE A 67 1.91 20.93 16.60
C ILE A 67 3.38 20.92 16.18
N GLY A 68 3.69 21.11 14.90
CA GLY A 68 5.06 21.12 14.37
C GLY A 68 5.74 19.75 14.39
N VAL A 69 4.98 18.67 14.19
CA VAL A 69 5.49 17.29 14.16
C VAL A 69 5.44 16.77 12.73
N ASP A 70 6.51 16.10 12.28
CA ASP A 70 6.49 15.39 11.00
C ASP A 70 5.54 14.17 11.08
N PRO A 71 4.49 14.09 10.25
CA PRO A 71 3.54 12.98 10.29
C PRO A 71 4.21 11.62 10.07
N ARG A 72 5.33 11.56 9.33
CA ARG A 72 6.11 10.32 9.12
C ARG A 72 6.56 9.72 10.45
N ASN A 73 7.00 10.55 11.39
CA ASN A 73 7.44 10.08 12.71
C ASN A 73 6.30 9.41 13.49
N ILE A 74 5.08 9.90 13.35
CA ILE A 74 3.90 9.30 13.99
C ILE A 74 3.58 7.95 13.36
N PHE A 75 3.53 7.88 12.03
CA PHE A 75 3.27 6.64 11.32
C PHE A 75 4.34 5.59 11.60
N ASP A 76 5.63 5.96 11.54
CA ASP A 76 6.74 5.05 11.78
C ASP A 76 6.78 4.52 13.22
N ALA A 77 6.52 5.39 14.21
CA ALA A 77 6.46 4.97 15.61
C ALA A 77 5.29 4.01 15.85
N ALA A 78 4.09 4.35 15.35
CA ALA A 78 2.92 3.49 15.47
C ALA A 78 3.12 2.16 14.73
N TYR A 79 3.77 2.16 13.56
CA TYR A 79 3.96 0.96 12.75
C TYR A 79 5.03 0.05 13.34
N ARG A 80 6.11 0.62 13.88
CA ARG A 80 7.10 -0.13 14.66
C ARG A 80 6.45 -0.86 15.81
N ARG A 81 5.63 -0.15 16.60
CA ARG A 81 4.90 -0.75 17.71
C ARG A 81 3.87 -1.80 17.28
N LEU A 82 3.23 -1.60 16.12
CA LEU A 82 2.35 -2.60 15.53
C LEU A 82 3.12 -3.91 15.21
N ILE A 83 4.33 -3.79 14.68
CA ILE A 83 5.20 -4.94 14.41
C ILE A 83 5.61 -5.63 15.71
N GLU A 84 5.96 -4.87 16.74
CA GLU A 84 6.30 -5.40 18.06
C GLU A 84 5.11 -6.16 18.70
N GLU A 85 3.88 -5.64 18.55
CA GLU A 85 2.68 -6.21 19.17
C GLU A 85 2.06 -7.37 18.35
N MET A 86 2.16 -7.34 17.03
CA MET A 86 1.41 -8.25 16.13
C MET A 86 2.30 -8.96 15.09
N GLY A 87 3.61 -8.82 15.17
CA GLY A 87 4.56 -9.32 14.17
C GLY A 87 4.61 -8.47 12.88
N PRO A 88 5.54 -8.75 11.95
CA PRO A 88 5.57 -8.08 10.66
C PRO A 88 4.28 -8.32 9.88
N ALA A 89 3.98 -7.44 8.92
CA ALA A 89 2.87 -7.72 8.01
C ALA A 89 3.17 -9.01 7.24
N ASN A 90 2.21 -9.93 7.20
CA ASN A 90 2.24 -11.07 6.29
C ASN A 90 1.90 -10.57 4.87
N ALA A 91 2.70 -9.65 4.34
CA ALA A 91 2.77 -9.43 2.91
C ALA A 91 3.44 -10.69 2.37
N GLY A 92 2.64 -11.72 2.06
CA GLY A 92 3.17 -13.02 1.61
C GLY A 92 4.29 -12.82 0.59
N GLU A 93 5.29 -13.70 0.50
CA GLU A 93 5.01 -15.05 0.00
C GLU A 93 3.64 -15.08 -0.72
N ARG A 94 3.49 -14.29 -1.79
CA ARG A 94 2.66 -14.76 -2.90
C ARG A 94 3.37 -16.01 -3.40
N ILE A 95 3.13 -17.14 -2.75
CA ILE A 95 3.17 -18.41 -3.45
C ILE A 95 1.99 -18.28 -4.41
N VAL A 96 2.25 -17.75 -5.60
CA VAL A 96 1.45 -18.13 -6.77
C VAL A 96 1.46 -19.64 -6.76
N SER A 97 0.31 -20.27 -6.54
CA SER A 97 0.30 -21.73 -6.64
C SER A 97 0.72 -22.07 -8.08
N LEU A 98 1.49 -23.14 -8.25
CA LEU A 98 1.81 -23.64 -9.59
C LEU A 98 0.53 -23.85 -10.42
N ASP A 99 -0.58 -24.15 -9.74
CA ASP A 99 -1.91 -24.29 -10.34
C ASP A 99 -2.46 -22.96 -10.88
N ASP A 100 -2.22 -21.82 -10.20
CA ASP A 100 -2.64 -20.49 -10.67
C ASP A 100 -1.84 -20.06 -11.91
N ILE A 101 -0.54 -20.36 -11.94
CA ILE A 101 0.33 -20.10 -13.10
C ILE A 101 -0.08 -20.99 -14.28
N ALA A 102 -0.33 -22.28 -14.02
CA ALA A 102 -0.76 -23.23 -15.03
C ALA A 102 -2.15 -22.88 -15.59
N ALA A 103 -3.07 -22.36 -14.77
CA ALA A 103 -4.39 -21.93 -15.23
C ALA A 103 -4.31 -20.73 -16.18
N ASP A 104 -3.48 -19.72 -15.87
CA ASP A 104 -3.25 -18.58 -16.75
C ASP A 104 -2.58 -19.00 -18.07
N GLU A 105 -1.60 -19.91 -18.00
CA GLU A 105 -0.91 -20.44 -19.19
C GLU A 105 -1.86 -21.28 -20.06
N GLN A 106 -2.70 -22.13 -19.45
CA GLN A 106 -3.68 -22.93 -20.16
C GLN A 106 -4.73 -22.06 -20.86
N SER A 107 -5.19 -20.99 -20.19
CA SER A 107 -6.13 -20.02 -20.77
C SER A 107 -5.52 -19.28 -21.97
N ALA A 108 -4.26 -18.85 -21.88
CA ALA A 108 -3.56 -18.19 -22.98
C ALA A 108 -3.34 -19.12 -24.18
N ILE A 109 -3.04 -20.41 -23.92
CA ILE A 109 -2.90 -21.43 -24.96
C ILE A 109 -4.25 -21.70 -25.64
N GLU A 110 -5.34 -21.84 -24.87
CA GLU A 110 -6.67 -22.06 -25.43
C GLU A 110 -7.16 -20.88 -26.28
N GLU A 111 -6.91 -19.65 -25.84
CA GLU A 111 -7.23 -18.45 -26.60
C GLU A 111 -6.43 -18.39 -27.92
N THR A 112 -5.15 -18.71 -27.86
CA THR A 112 -4.27 -18.78 -29.04
C THR A 112 -4.74 -19.86 -30.03
N LEU A 113 -5.08 -21.05 -29.52
CA LEU A 113 -5.60 -22.16 -30.34
C LEU A 113 -6.98 -21.83 -30.93
N ARG A 114 -7.83 -21.08 -30.21
CA ARG A 114 -9.12 -20.61 -30.70
C ARG A 114 -8.93 -19.59 -31.82
N ALA A 115 -8.04 -18.62 -31.65
CA ALA A 115 -7.69 -17.65 -32.69
C ALA A 115 -7.14 -18.35 -33.95
N TYR A 116 -6.33 -19.39 -33.77
CA TYR A 116 -5.80 -20.21 -34.87
C TYR A 116 -6.89 -21.01 -35.60
N ARG A 117 -7.91 -21.48 -34.87
CA ARG A 117 -9.05 -22.22 -35.44
C ARG A 117 -9.98 -21.29 -36.24
N ASP A 118 -10.16 -20.06 -35.77
CA ASP A 118 -11.07 -19.09 -36.39
C ASP A 118 -10.43 -18.35 -37.57
N ASN A 119 -9.09 -18.23 -37.64
CA ASN A 119 -8.39 -17.65 -38.78
C ASN A 119 -6.96 -18.23 -39.00
N PRO A 120 -6.79 -19.32 -39.76
CA PRO A 120 -5.55 -20.10 -39.81
C PRO A 120 -4.39 -19.46 -40.60
N VAL A 121 -4.53 -18.25 -41.14
CA VAL A 121 -3.54 -17.67 -42.07
C VAL A 121 -3.30 -16.19 -41.78
N ASP A 122 -2.44 -15.87 -40.81
CA ASP A 122 -1.64 -14.62 -40.88
C ASP A 122 -0.40 -14.56 -39.94
N LEU A 123 0.41 -15.64 -39.86
CA LEU A 123 1.71 -15.55 -39.16
C LEU A 123 2.93 -15.94 -40.01
N ALA A 124 2.73 -16.32 -41.27
CA ALA A 124 3.85 -16.52 -42.21
C ALA A 124 4.46 -15.20 -42.70
N ALA A 125 3.82 -14.05 -42.42
CA ALA A 125 4.24 -12.74 -42.95
C ALA A 125 5.14 -11.91 -42.02
N SER A 126 5.35 -12.29 -40.75
CA SER A 126 6.16 -11.50 -39.80
C SER A 126 7.63 -11.93 -39.67
N HIS A 127 8.03 -13.06 -40.28
CA HIS A 127 9.44 -13.50 -40.34
C HIS A 127 10.07 -13.26 -41.72
N SER A 128 9.95 -12.05 -42.26
CA SER A 128 10.76 -11.66 -43.42
C SER A 128 11.13 -10.18 -43.38
N SER A 129 12.20 -9.86 -42.66
CA SER A 129 13.24 -8.89 -43.06
C SER A 129 14.28 -8.73 -41.94
N HIS A 130 15.13 -9.74 -41.77
CA HIS A 130 16.47 -9.49 -41.22
C HIS A 130 17.40 -9.40 -42.44
N LYS A 131 17.62 -8.17 -42.92
CA LYS A 131 18.67 -7.93 -43.92
C LYS A 131 20.00 -8.13 -43.20
N HIS A 132 20.76 -9.11 -43.67
CA HIS A 132 22.11 -9.39 -43.23
C HIS A 132 23.01 -8.25 -43.70
N GLU A 133 23.48 -7.41 -42.77
CA GLU A 133 24.55 -6.44 -43.02
C GLU A 133 25.89 -7.18 -42.89
N PRO A 134 26.77 -7.17 -43.90
CA PRO A 134 28.04 -7.88 -43.81
C PRO A 134 29.03 -7.12 -42.90
N ASP A 135 29.75 -7.88 -42.08
CA ASP A 135 30.79 -7.42 -41.15
C ASP A 135 31.89 -6.60 -41.87
N PRO A 136 32.38 -5.49 -41.30
CA PRO A 136 33.56 -4.82 -41.82
C PRO A 136 34.82 -5.63 -41.45
N GLU A 137 35.64 -5.96 -42.46
CA GLU A 137 36.91 -6.65 -42.25
C GLU A 137 37.88 -5.85 -41.35
N PRO A 138 38.74 -6.54 -40.58
CA PRO A 138 39.67 -5.88 -39.68
C PRO A 138 40.98 -5.52 -40.40
N GLY A 139 41.36 -4.24 -40.30
CA GLY A 139 42.76 -3.82 -40.26
C GLY A 139 43.26 -2.99 -41.43
N ALA A 140 43.70 -1.76 -41.15
CA ALA A 140 45.11 -1.34 -41.10
C ALA A 140 45.19 0.16 -40.77
#